data_AF-A0A3A9HNP3-F1
#
_entry.id   AF-A0A3A9HNP3-F1
#
_cell.length_a   1.000
_cell.length_b   1.000
_cell.length_c   1.000
_cell.angle_alpha   90.00
_cell.angle_beta   90.00
_cell.angle_gamma   90.00
#
_symmetry.space_group_name_H-M   'P 1'
#
loop_
_entity.id
_entity.type
_entity.pdbx_description
1 polymer ?
#
loop_
_entity_poly.entity_id
_entity_poly.type
_entity_poly.pdbx_seq_one_letter_code
_entity_poly.pdbx_strand_id
1 'polypeptide(L)'
;MSCRSRAKYTKKRTAREKNPRPRPCEKLLGRYTESARSPRGIRGMTHIAGGKNMLLLFDVGNTHVTIGGYDGDRRLFTGRVASDRHKTEDEYAMIVESVLRMHGYALGDVEDGVISSVVPVVTQALDRAFQLLWHKRMMAVTTALDLGLTIMTDAPELLGKDLIVDAVAAKVKYSCPILVFDLGTATTCSVIDKDGRYRGGMIAPGLGISVDALGSRTAQLPYVSLDAPDQLIGTNTKNCIRSGVMYGHAGMIDGFIDRMEEHLGQKCTAVITGGLAAKVAPLCRRPIVLDEYLLFDGLRALYAKNKDRPRG
;
A
#
# COMPACT_ATOMS: atom_id res chain seq x y z
N MET A 1 -35.95 62.37 -2.68
CA MET A 1 -35.94 62.56 -4.14
C MET A 1 -34.78 61.74 -4.70
N SER A 2 -35.00 60.49 -5.14
CA SER A 2 -35.21 60.12 -6.55
C SER A 2 -34.09 60.63 -7.47
N CYS A 3 -33.25 59.76 -8.01
CA CYS A 3 -33.54 59.15 -9.31
C CYS A 3 -32.53 58.05 -9.66
N ARG A 4 -33.06 56.90 -10.10
CA ARG A 4 -32.35 55.81 -10.76
C ARG A 4 -31.95 56.25 -12.17
N SER A 5 -30.80 55.80 -12.67
CA SER A 5 -30.62 55.68 -14.12
C SER A 5 -30.13 54.27 -14.48
N ARG A 6 -30.94 53.61 -15.30
CA ARG A 6 -30.71 52.30 -15.91
C ARG A 6 -29.73 52.49 -17.07
N ALA A 7 -28.64 51.72 -17.10
CA ALA A 7 -27.87 51.51 -18.32
C ALA A 7 -28.28 50.18 -18.96
N LYS A 8 -28.64 50.27 -20.24
CA LYS A 8 -29.29 49.24 -21.06
C LYS A 8 -28.30 48.16 -21.51
N TYR A 9 -28.79 46.94 -21.50
CA TYR A 9 -28.29 45.79 -22.26
C TYR A 9 -28.03 46.19 -23.73
N THR A 10 -26.81 45.94 -24.23
CA THR A 10 -26.55 45.81 -25.66
C THR A 10 -25.83 44.48 -25.91
N LYS A 11 -26.52 43.57 -26.60
CA LYS A 11 -25.98 42.30 -27.11
C LYS A 11 -24.94 42.62 -28.18
N LYS A 12 -23.68 42.27 -27.94
CA LYS A 12 -22.70 42.05 -29.02
C LYS A 12 -22.36 40.55 -29.09
N ARG A 13 -22.80 39.93 -30.19
CA ARG A 13 -22.31 38.65 -30.70
C ARG A 13 -20.94 38.89 -31.36
N THR A 14 -19.96 38.04 -31.06
CA THR A 14 -18.73 37.67 -31.80
C THR A 14 -17.74 37.15 -30.74
N ALA A 15 -16.93 36.10 -30.90
CA ALA A 15 -16.79 35.04 -31.88
C ALA A 15 -16.32 33.79 -31.08
N ARG A 16 -16.72 32.59 -31.51
CA ARG A 16 -16.29 31.32 -30.92
C ARG A 16 -14.79 31.10 -31.18
N GLU A 17 -13.97 31.18 -30.15
CA GLU A 17 -12.63 30.60 -30.17
C GLU A 17 -12.74 29.07 -30.02
N LYS A 18 -12.30 28.37 -31.07
CA LYS A 18 -12.21 26.92 -31.15
C LYS A 18 -10.96 26.48 -30.40
N ASN A 19 -11.13 25.91 -29.21
CA ASN A 19 -10.07 25.17 -28.53
C ASN A 19 -9.99 23.74 -29.11
N PRO A 20 -8.87 23.28 -29.69
CA PRO A 20 -8.80 21.93 -30.26
C PRO A 20 -8.65 20.89 -29.15
N ARG A 21 -9.65 20.00 -29.06
CA ARG A 21 -9.60 18.80 -28.21
C ARG A 21 -8.53 17.84 -28.73
N PRO A 22 -7.75 17.17 -27.87
CA PRO A 22 -6.91 16.05 -28.30
C PRO A 22 -7.81 14.87 -28.70
N ARG A 23 -7.43 14.21 -29.82
CA ARG A 23 -8.16 13.07 -30.39
C ARG A 23 -8.02 11.84 -29.49
N PRO A 24 -9.04 10.96 -29.40
CA PRO A 24 -8.90 9.70 -28.69
C PRO A 24 -7.99 8.76 -29.48
N CYS A 25 -7.03 8.15 -28.79
CA CYS A 25 -6.15 7.13 -29.33
C CYS A 25 -6.92 5.80 -29.39
N GLU A 26 -7.57 5.52 -30.52
CA GLU A 26 -7.99 4.17 -30.89
C GLU A 26 -6.75 3.39 -31.36
N LYS A 27 -6.36 2.37 -30.59
CA LYS A 27 -5.89 1.03 -31.02
C LYS A 27 -4.97 0.43 -29.96
N LEU A 28 -5.51 -0.51 -29.18
CA LEU A 28 -4.89 -1.79 -28.79
C LEU A 28 -5.92 -2.57 -27.96
N LEU A 29 -7.00 -2.99 -28.63
CA LEU A 29 -7.92 -4.02 -28.13
C LEU A 29 -7.24 -5.39 -28.28
N GLY A 30 -6.43 -5.74 -27.28
CA GLY A 30 -5.95 -7.10 -27.04
C GLY A 30 -6.99 -7.88 -26.24
N ARG A 31 -7.76 -8.71 -26.95
CA ARG A 31 -8.70 -9.75 -26.52
C ARG A 31 -8.59 -10.20 -25.04
N TYR A 32 -9.48 -9.69 -24.19
CA TYR A 32 -9.96 -10.42 -23.03
C TYR A 32 -11.16 -11.26 -23.48
N THR A 33 -10.98 -12.58 -23.61
CA THR A 33 -12.11 -13.49 -23.74
C THR A 33 -12.61 -13.85 -22.35
N GLU A 34 -13.72 -13.24 -21.95
CA GLU A 34 -14.57 -13.76 -20.89
C GLU A 34 -15.17 -15.09 -21.35
N SER A 35 -14.88 -16.17 -20.61
CA SER A 35 -15.76 -17.34 -20.60
C SER A 35 -16.36 -17.46 -19.20
N ALA A 36 -17.60 -17.01 -19.08
CA ALA A 36 -18.45 -17.29 -17.94
C ALA A 36 -18.60 -18.82 -17.78
N ARG A 37 -18.23 -19.35 -16.60
CA ARG A 37 -18.67 -20.67 -16.13
C ARG A 37 -19.25 -20.52 -14.72
N SER A 38 -20.48 -21.02 -14.59
CA SER A 38 -21.27 -21.08 -13.35
C SER A 38 -20.58 -21.93 -12.26
N PRO A 39 -20.93 -21.75 -10.97
CA PRO A 39 -20.24 -22.43 -9.89
C PRO A 39 -20.63 -23.91 -9.87
N ARG A 40 -19.69 -24.78 -10.25
CA ARG A 40 -19.75 -26.22 -9.98
C ARG A 40 -18.86 -26.52 -8.77
N GLY A 41 -19.38 -27.35 -7.88
CA GLY A 41 -18.91 -27.54 -6.51
C GLY A 41 -17.46 -27.95 -6.34
N ILE A 42 -17.04 -27.89 -5.08
CA ILE A 42 -15.73 -28.26 -4.53
C ILE A 42 -15.40 -29.70 -4.96
N ARG A 43 -14.68 -29.86 -6.07
CA ARG A 43 -14.07 -31.12 -6.51
C ARG A 43 -12.71 -30.82 -7.13
N GLY A 44 -11.67 -31.38 -6.51
CA GLY A 44 -10.34 -31.55 -7.08
C GLY A 44 -9.51 -30.27 -7.18
N MET A 45 -8.89 -29.85 -6.07
CA MET A 45 -7.74 -28.94 -6.15
C MET A 45 -6.57 -29.73 -6.71
N THR A 46 -6.38 -29.67 -8.03
CA THR A 46 -5.15 -30.11 -8.69
C THR A 46 -3.99 -29.31 -8.13
N HIS A 47 -3.07 -30.00 -7.45
CA HIS A 47 -1.81 -29.43 -6.99
C HIS A 47 -1.10 -28.79 -8.19
N ILE A 48 -0.87 -27.48 -8.13
CA ILE A 48 0.03 -26.83 -9.08
C ILE A 48 1.41 -27.24 -8.58
N ALA A 49 2.11 -28.11 -9.31
CA ALA A 49 3.48 -28.46 -8.95
C ALA A 49 4.35 -27.20 -9.08
N GLY A 50 4.57 -26.50 -7.97
CA GLY A 50 5.58 -25.45 -7.89
C GLY A 50 6.94 -26.13 -7.76
N GLY A 51 7.96 -25.62 -8.45
CA GLY A 51 9.33 -25.96 -8.06
C GLY A 51 9.56 -25.56 -6.58
N LYS A 52 10.51 -26.20 -5.90
CA LYS A 52 10.92 -25.89 -4.50
C LYS A 52 11.60 -24.51 -4.35
N ASN A 53 11.08 -23.49 -5.02
CA ASN A 53 11.68 -22.16 -5.15
C ASN A 53 10.74 -21.06 -4.62
N MET A 54 9.65 -21.40 -3.93
CA MET A 54 8.73 -20.39 -3.42
C MET A 54 9.27 -19.72 -2.17
N LEU A 55 9.37 -18.40 -2.20
CA LEU A 55 9.62 -17.55 -1.05
C LEU A 55 8.29 -17.06 -0.48
N LEU A 56 8.05 -17.31 0.82
CA LEU A 56 6.96 -16.71 1.56
C LEU A 56 7.40 -15.38 2.19
N LEU A 57 6.56 -14.37 2.03
CA LEU A 57 6.77 -13.03 2.53
C LEU A 57 5.64 -12.69 3.51
N PHE A 58 6.02 -12.23 4.70
CA PHE A 58 5.08 -11.85 5.74
C PHE A 58 5.26 -10.36 6.05
N ASP A 59 4.17 -9.63 5.95
CA ASP A 59 4.04 -8.26 6.44
C ASP A 59 3.07 -8.25 7.62
N VAL A 60 3.59 -8.01 8.81
CA VAL A 60 2.84 -8.06 10.06
C VAL A 60 2.57 -6.65 10.57
N GLY A 61 1.40 -6.14 10.21
CA GLY A 61 0.86 -4.89 10.72
C GLY A 61 0.00 -5.08 11.98
N ASN A 62 -0.40 -3.95 12.56
CA ASN A 62 -1.29 -3.94 13.73
C ASN A 62 -2.68 -4.54 13.44
N THR A 63 -3.21 -4.30 12.24
CA THR A 63 -4.57 -4.74 11.89
C THR A 63 -4.57 -6.05 11.12
N HIS A 64 -3.56 -6.29 10.29
CA HIS A 64 -3.54 -7.44 9.38
C HIS A 64 -2.13 -8.02 9.25
N VAL A 65 -2.07 -9.32 8.99
CA VAL A 65 -0.90 -10.00 8.43
C VAL A 65 -1.16 -10.22 6.94
N THR A 66 -0.28 -9.70 6.09
CA THR A 66 -0.32 -9.94 4.65
C THR A 66 0.72 -11.00 4.31
N ILE A 67 0.32 -12.02 3.55
CA ILE A 67 1.15 -13.17 3.19
C ILE A 67 1.29 -13.18 1.66
N GLY A 68 2.51 -13.14 1.15
CA GLY A 68 2.80 -13.22 -0.28
C GLY A 68 3.61 -14.47 -0.61
N GLY A 69 3.20 -15.21 -1.65
CA GLY A 69 4.01 -16.28 -2.23
C GLY A 69 4.65 -15.83 -3.53
N TYR A 70 5.96 -16.02 -3.68
CA TYR A 70 6.72 -15.59 -4.87
C TYR A 70 7.66 -16.68 -5.37
N ASP A 71 7.76 -16.84 -6.68
CA ASP A 71 8.72 -17.71 -7.39
C ASP A 71 9.48 -16.85 -8.40
N GLY A 72 10.59 -16.31 -7.94
CA GLY A 72 10.43 -14.90 -7.64
C GLY A 72 11.32 -13.97 -8.42
N ASP A 73 10.93 -13.37 -9.55
CA ASP A 73 10.11 -12.14 -9.57
C ASP A 73 8.60 -12.33 -9.71
N ARG A 74 8.14 -13.54 -10.00
CA ARG A 74 6.71 -13.78 -10.21
C ARG A 74 5.97 -13.90 -8.89
N ARG A 75 4.97 -13.04 -8.69
CA ARG A 75 3.97 -13.21 -7.64
C ARG A 75 3.07 -14.40 -7.96
N LEU A 76 2.97 -15.34 -7.03
CA LEU A 76 2.09 -16.49 -7.12
C LEU A 76 0.73 -16.19 -6.47
N PHE A 77 0.74 -15.60 -5.28
CA PHE A 77 -0.49 -15.22 -4.57
C PHE A 77 -0.24 -14.12 -3.53
N THR A 78 -1.35 -13.55 -3.05
CA THR A 78 -1.39 -12.70 -1.86
C THR A 78 -2.61 -13.08 -1.03
N GLY A 79 -2.39 -13.33 0.25
CA GLY A 79 -3.43 -13.56 1.25
C GLY A 79 -3.36 -12.49 2.34
N ARG A 80 -4.47 -12.27 3.03
CA ARG A 80 -4.55 -11.35 4.16
C ARG A 80 -5.37 -11.97 5.27
N VAL A 81 -4.85 -11.93 6.48
CA VAL A 81 -5.53 -12.40 7.69
C VAL A 81 -5.49 -11.32 8.77
N ALA A 82 -6.40 -11.38 9.75
CA ALA A 82 -6.37 -10.47 10.87
C ALA A 82 -5.09 -10.69 11.71
N SER A 83 -4.44 -9.60 12.10
CA SER A 83 -3.35 -9.65 13.07
C SER A 83 -3.94 -9.88 14.45
N ASP A 84 -3.55 -10.97 15.11
CA ASP A 84 -4.12 -11.36 16.39
C ASP A 84 -3.02 -11.78 17.36
N ARG A 85 -2.94 -11.03 18.46
CA ARG A 85 -1.90 -11.20 19.49
C ARG A 85 -2.19 -12.39 20.40
N HIS A 86 -3.37 -12.97 20.33
CA HIS A 86 -3.79 -14.12 21.13
C HIS A 86 -3.62 -15.44 20.39
N LYS A 87 -3.37 -15.42 19.07
CA LYS A 87 -3.15 -16.64 18.30
C LYS A 87 -1.81 -17.30 18.64
N THR A 88 -1.84 -18.61 18.84
CA THR A 88 -0.66 -19.44 19.07
C THR A 88 0.09 -19.73 17.78
N GLU A 89 1.30 -20.29 17.90
CA GLU A 89 2.08 -20.80 16.77
C GLU A 89 1.33 -21.90 15.98
N ASP A 90 0.57 -22.77 16.64
CA ASP A 90 -0.23 -23.81 15.97
C ASP A 90 -1.36 -23.20 15.14
N GLU A 91 -2.07 -22.20 15.69
CA GLU A 91 -3.13 -21.50 14.97
C GLU A 91 -2.58 -20.76 13.75
N TYR A 92 -1.44 -20.09 13.89
CA TYR A 92 -0.77 -19.45 12.76
C TYR A 92 -0.26 -20.48 11.73
N ALA A 93 0.24 -21.64 12.16
CA ALA A 93 0.66 -22.71 11.25
C ALA A 93 -0.52 -23.21 10.41
N MET A 94 -1.67 -23.48 11.05
CA MET A 94 -2.91 -23.86 10.37
C MET A 94 -3.39 -22.79 9.39
N ILE A 95 -3.27 -21.51 9.76
CA ILE A 95 -3.62 -20.39 8.88
C ILE A 95 -2.72 -20.35 7.65
N VAL A 96 -1.40 -20.43 7.84
CA VAL A 96 -0.42 -20.39 6.74
C VAL A 96 -0.63 -21.57 5.79
N GLU A 97 -0.79 -22.78 6.32
CA GLU A 97 -1.11 -23.96 5.53
C GLU A 97 -2.44 -23.80 4.76
N SER A 98 -3.47 -23.24 5.41
CA SER A 98 -4.76 -23.00 4.78
C SER A 98 -4.68 -21.97 3.65
N VAL A 99 -3.87 -20.92 3.81
CA VAL A 99 -3.63 -19.91 2.76
C VAL A 99 -2.91 -20.54 1.56
N LEU A 100 -1.84 -21.31 1.80
CA LEU A 100 -1.14 -22.04 0.74
C LEU A 100 -2.09 -22.97 -0.01
N ARG A 101 -2.83 -23.79 0.74
CA ARG A 101 -3.80 -24.73 0.19
C ARG A 101 -4.83 -24.01 -0.65
N MET A 102 -5.44 -22.92 -0.15
CA MET A 102 -6.44 -22.13 -0.87
C MET A 102 -5.94 -21.65 -2.25
N HIS A 103 -4.65 -21.37 -2.36
CA HIS A 103 -4.00 -20.96 -3.61
C HIS A 103 -3.42 -22.12 -4.44
N GLY A 104 -3.67 -23.38 -4.04
CA GLY A 104 -3.28 -24.57 -4.79
C GLY A 104 -1.85 -25.04 -4.56
N TYR A 105 -1.21 -24.59 -3.47
CA TYR A 105 0.17 -24.93 -3.11
C TYR A 105 0.21 -25.82 -1.86
N ALA A 106 1.25 -26.64 -1.77
CA ALA A 106 1.57 -27.47 -0.62
C ALA A 106 2.76 -26.90 0.16
N LEU A 107 2.95 -27.39 1.39
CA LEU A 107 4.10 -27.03 2.23
C LEU A 107 5.45 -27.32 1.52
N GLY A 108 5.50 -28.36 0.70
CA GLY A 108 6.70 -28.77 -0.04
C GLY A 108 7.13 -27.81 -1.16
N ASP A 109 6.27 -26.88 -1.57
CA ASP A 109 6.59 -25.87 -2.59
C ASP A 109 7.42 -24.70 -2.01
N VAL A 110 7.35 -24.50 -0.69
CA VAL A 110 7.99 -23.39 0.02
C VAL A 110 9.45 -23.70 0.32
N GLU A 111 10.33 -22.85 -0.19
CA GLU A 111 11.77 -22.90 0.06
C GLU A 111 12.13 -22.21 1.37
N ASP A 112 11.56 -21.00 1.58
CA ASP A 112 12.03 -20.08 2.61
C ASP A 112 11.00 -18.99 2.96
N GLY A 113 11.29 -18.23 4.02
CA GLY A 113 10.39 -17.21 4.57
C GLY A 113 11.11 -15.93 4.99
N VAL A 114 10.46 -14.80 4.75
CA VAL A 114 10.91 -13.44 5.15
C VAL A 114 9.79 -12.75 5.91
N ILE A 115 10.11 -12.08 6.99
CA ILE A 115 9.14 -11.36 7.81
C ILE A 115 9.57 -9.91 8.08
N SER A 116 8.69 -8.97 7.75
CA SER A 116 8.70 -7.62 8.31
C SER A 116 7.53 -7.47 9.29
N SER A 117 7.77 -6.80 10.40
CA SER A 117 6.77 -6.69 11.45
C SER A 117 6.97 -5.45 12.32
N VAL A 118 5.84 -4.87 12.71
CA VAL A 118 5.74 -3.87 13.77
C VAL A 118 5.02 -4.41 15.02
N VAL A 119 4.71 -5.72 15.05
CA VAL A 119 3.98 -6.39 16.16
C VAL A 119 4.79 -7.58 16.69
N PRO A 120 5.70 -7.37 17.67
CA PRO A 120 6.67 -8.40 18.11
C PRO A 120 6.07 -9.73 18.56
N VAL A 121 4.93 -9.69 19.27
CA VAL A 121 4.24 -10.90 19.77
C VAL A 121 3.77 -11.78 18.61
N VAL A 122 3.20 -11.16 17.57
CA VAL A 122 2.74 -11.87 16.37
C VAL A 122 3.92 -12.38 15.55
N THR A 123 5.02 -11.61 15.48
CA THR A 123 6.27 -12.07 14.84
C THR A 123 6.77 -13.37 15.44
N GLN A 124 6.84 -13.46 16.77
CA GLN A 124 7.34 -14.64 17.45
C GLN A 124 6.45 -15.86 17.20
N ALA A 125 5.12 -15.69 17.24
CA ALA A 125 4.19 -16.76 16.96
C ALA A 125 4.29 -17.25 15.51
N LEU A 126 4.39 -16.33 14.53
CA LEU A 126 4.56 -16.68 13.12
C LEU A 126 5.90 -17.35 12.82
N ASP A 127 6.98 -16.89 13.44
CA ASP A 127 8.31 -17.49 13.26
C ASP A 127 8.39 -18.89 13.85
N ARG A 128 7.74 -19.14 14.99
CA ARG A 128 7.55 -20.50 15.53
C ARG A 128 6.65 -21.35 14.64
N ALA A 129 5.54 -20.80 14.14
CA ALA A 129 4.68 -21.49 13.17
C ALA A 129 5.46 -21.92 11.93
N PHE A 130 6.31 -21.03 11.41
CA PHE A 130 7.19 -21.32 10.29
C PHE A 130 8.21 -22.41 10.63
N GLN A 131 8.77 -22.40 11.84
CA GLN A 131 9.65 -23.46 12.33
C GLN A 131 8.94 -24.80 12.52
N LEU A 132 7.68 -24.82 12.94
CA LEU A 132 6.87 -26.04 13.04
C LEU A 132 6.62 -26.66 11.66
N LEU A 133 6.32 -25.83 10.66
CA LEU A 133 6.00 -26.27 9.30
C LEU A 133 7.22 -26.70 8.47
N TRP A 134 8.36 -26.01 8.63
CA TRP A 134 9.53 -26.18 7.75
C TRP A 134 10.85 -26.47 8.48
N HIS A 135 10.87 -26.52 9.81
CA HIS A 135 12.09 -26.68 10.62
C HIS A 135 13.17 -25.63 10.31
N LYS A 136 12.75 -24.43 9.90
CA LYS A 136 13.59 -23.27 9.57
C LYS A 136 13.09 -22.04 10.31
N ARG A 137 13.96 -21.05 10.50
CA ARG A 137 13.59 -19.72 11.01
C ARG A 137 13.43 -18.76 9.84
N MET A 138 12.48 -17.83 9.87
CA MET A 138 12.37 -16.82 8.83
C MET A 138 13.51 -15.81 8.89
N MET A 139 13.84 -15.18 7.77
CA MET A 139 14.67 -13.98 7.77
C MET A 139 13.84 -12.79 8.26
N ALA A 140 14.14 -12.29 9.46
CA ALA A 140 13.49 -11.09 9.99
C ALA A 140 14.18 -9.82 9.47
N VAL A 141 13.39 -8.85 9.00
CA VAL A 141 13.90 -7.53 8.61
C VAL A 141 14.37 -6.75 9.84
N THR A 142 15.67 -6.46 9.88
CA THR A 142 16.30 -5.65 10.93
C THR A 142 17.28 -4.66 10.29
N THR A 143 17.69 -3.65 11.06
CA THR A 143 18.73 -2.69 10.62
C THR A 143 20.13 -3.31 10.54
N ALA A 144 20.32 -4.54 11.04
CA ALA A 144 21.57 -5.28 10.92
C ALA A 144 21.74 -5.98 9.56
N LEU A 145 20.65 -6.11 8.79
CA LEU A 145 20.71 -6.59 7.41
C LEU A 145 21.46 -5.58 6.54
N ASP A 146 22.06 -6.06 5.46
CA ASP A 146 22.47 -5.15 4.41
C ASP A 146 21.22 -4.62 3.69
N LEU A 147 20.85 -3.39 4.03
CA LEU A 147 19.66 -2.73 3.47
C LEU A 147 19.92 -2.10 2.10
N GLY A 148 21.18 -1.82 1.74
CA GLY A 148 21.49 -0.95 0.60
C GLY A 148 20.93 0.48 0.74
N LEU A 149 20.53 0.88 1.94
CA LEU A 149 19.90 2.15 2.27
C LEU A 149 20.63 2.78 3.46
N THR A 150 21.12 4.02 3.28
CA THR A 150 21.68 4.80 4.39
C THR A 150 20.55 5.51 5.11
N ILE A 151 20.41 5.27 6.41
CA ILE A 151 19.36 5.87 7.25
C ILE A 151 19.94 7.05 8.03
N MET A 152 19.42 8.25 7.77
CA MET A 152 19.88 9.53 8.35
C MET A 152 18.86 10.06 9.37
N THR A 153 18.45 9.20 10.31
CA THR A 153 17.55 9.57 11.43
C THR A 153 18.30 9.50 12.74
N ASP A 154 17.81 10.19 13.77
CA ASP A 154 18.45 10.23 15.10
C ASP A 154 18.60 8.84 15.74
N ALA A 155 17.61 7.96 15.55
CA ALA A 155 17.58 6.61 16.09
C ALA A 155 17.13 5.58 15.03
N PRO A 156 18.03 5.15 14.11
CA PRO A 156 17.70 4.27 12.99
C PRO A 156 17.07 2.92 13.39
N GLU A 157 17.45 2.39 14.55
CA GLU A 157 16.95 1.13 15.10
C GLU A 157 15.46 1.17 15.45
N LEU A 158 14.95 2.36 15.84
CA LEU A 158 13.55 2.60 16.20
C LEU A 158 12.64 2.75 14.98
N LEU A 159 13.21 2.87 13.78
CA LEU A 159 12.44 3.00 12.55
C LEU A 159 11.62 1.74 12.29
N GLY A 160 10.35 1.95 11.92
CA GLY A 160 9.41 0.91 11.50
C GLY A 160 10.00 0.07 10.38
N LYS A 161 9.87 -1.26 10.48
CA LYS A 161 10.48 -2.19 9.53
C LYS A 161 9.79 -2.14 8.17
N ASP A 162 8.48 -1.94 8.17
CA ASP A 162 7.66 -1.58 7.01
C ASP A 162 8.22 -0.35 6.26
N LEU A 163 8.51 0.74 6.97
CA LEU A 163 9.05 1.97 6.37
C LEU A 163 10.42 1.76 5.72
N ILE A 164 11.27 0.94 6.35
CA ILE A 164 12.57 0.56 5.78
C ILE A 164 12.37 -0.24 4.50
N VAL A 165 11.49 -1.24 4.52
CA VAL A 165 11.24 -2.14 3.40
C VAL A 165 10.70 -1.36 2.20
N ASP A 166 9.73 -0.48 2.42
CA ASP A 166 9.15 0.39 1.39
C ASP A 166 10.19 1.33 0.79
N ALA A 167 11.05 1.93 1.64
CA ALA A 167 12.11 2.81 1.16
C ALA A 167 13.18 2.05 0.35
N VAL A 168 13.53 0.83 0.75
CA VAL A 168 14.44 -0.04 0.00
C VAL A 168 13.84 -0.38 -1.36
N ALA A 169 12.58 -0.82 -1.40
CA ALA A 169 11.88 -1.14 -2.64
C ALA A 169 11.82 0.08 -3.57
N ALA A 170 11.44 1.24 -3.03
CA ALA A 170 11.27 2.44 -3.80
C ALA A 170 12.61 2.94 -4.37
N LYS A 171 13.69 2.90 -3.59
CA LYS A 171 15.04 3.24 -4.04
C LYS A 171 15.52 2.35 -5.18
N VAL A 172 15.13 1.07 -5.19
CA VAL A 172 15.49 0.13 -6.27
C VAL A 172 14.68 0.41 -7.53
N LYS A 173 13.39 0.75 -7.41
CA LYS A 173 12.45 0.86 -8.54
C LYS A 173 12.34 2.26 -9.16
N TYR A 174 12.61 3.30 -8.40
CA TYR A 174 12.27 4.67 -8.76
C TYR A 174 13.45 5.64 -8.66
N SER A 175 13.33 6.79 -9.34
CA SER A 175 14.39 7.82 -9.36
C SER A 175 14.28 8.74 -8.15
N CYS A 176 15.42 8.98 -7.50
CA CYS A 176 15.55 9.91 -6.37
C CYS A 176 15.47 11.39 -6.79
N PRO A 177 14.96 12.29 -5.92
CA PRO A 177 14.36 12.04 -4.61
C PRO A 177 12.99 11.35 -4.68
N ILE A 178 12.65 10.56 -3.66
CA ILE A 178 11.40 9.78 -3.60
C ILE A 178 10.62 10.12 -2.34
N LEU A 179 9.30 10.23 -2.49
CA LEU A 179 8.32 10.25 -1.41
C LEU A 179 7.48 8.98 -1.50
N VAL A 180 7.48 8.16 -0.46
CA VAL A 180 6.67 6.94 -0.40
C VAL A 180 5.54 7.12 0.59
N PHE A 181 4.31 7.17 0.10
CA PHE A 181 3.10 7.25 0.90
C PHE A 181 2.51 5.86 1.13
N ASP A 182 2.51 5.36 2.37
CA ASP A 182 1.83 4.10 2.72
C ASP A 182 0.53 4.38 3.49
N LEU A 183 -0.59 3.94 2.91
CA LEU A 183 -1.94 4.11 3.43
C LEU A 183 -2.38 2.84 4.19
N GLY A 184 -1.70 2.60 5.31
CA GLY A 184 -1.99 1.55 6.26
C GLY A 184 -2.88 2.00 7.42
N THR A 185 -2.63 1.45 8.62
CA THR A 185 -3.29 1.88 9.87
C THR A 185 -3.04 3.36 10.14
N ALA A 186 -1.80 3.82 9.95
CA ALA A 186 -1.44 5.23 9.82
C ALA A 186 -1.16 5.53 8.33
N THR A 187 -1.29 6.80 7.95
CA THR A 187 -0.74 7.28 6.68
C THR A 187 0.68 7.74 6.94
N THR A 188 1.67 7.09 6.34
CA THR A 188 3.08 7.47 6.48
C THR A 188 3.61 8.04 5.17
N CYS A 189 4.62 8.91 5.25
CA CYS A 189 5.36 9.41 4.10
C CYS A 189 6.85 9.30 4.38
N SER A 190 7.54 8.38 3.71
CA SER A 190 8.99 8.19 3.81
C SER A 190 9.71 9.04 2.77
N VAL A 191 10.78 9.73 3.17
CA VAL A 191 11.57 10.63 2.31
C VAL A 191 12.93 10.02 2.02
N ILE A 192 13.22 9.79 0.73
CA ILE A 192 14.55 9.43 0.24
C ILE A 192 15.10 10.61 -0.56
N ASP A 193 16.27 11.14 -0.18
CA ASP A 193 16.88 12.29 -0.87
C ASP A 193 17.52 11.90 -2.21
N LYS A 194 18.02 12.91 -2.94
CA LYS A 194 18.69 12.73 -4.24
C LYS A 194 19.89 11.76 -4.22
N ASP A 195 20.53 11.60 -3.05
CA ASP A 195 21.69 10.73 -2.88
C ASP A 195 21.25 9.30 -2.48
N GLY A 196 19.95 9.02 -2.47
CA GLY A 196 19.40 7.72 -2.10
C GLY A 196 19.52 7.43 -0.60
N ARG A 197 19.54 8.47 0.24
CA ARG A 197 19.56 8.34 1.71
C ARG A 197 18.17 8.57 2.27
N TYR A 198 17.77 7.72 3.22
CA TYR A 198 16.52 7.87 3.96
C TYR A 198 16.65 9.03 4.96
N ARG A 199 15.77 10.02 4.89
CA ARG A 199 15.84 11.27 5.67
C ARG A 199 14.86 11.36 6.82
N GLY A 200 13.97 10.38 6.96
CA GLY A 200 12.82 10.47 7.85
C GLY A 200 11.54 10.57 7.06
N GLY A 201 10.53 11.20 7.64
CA GLY A 201 9.20 11.20 7.07
C GLY A 201 8.16 11.95 7.87
N MET A 202 6.91 11.72 7.50
CA MET A 202 5.72 12.23 8.19
C MET A 202 4.82 11.05 8.54
N ILE A 203 4.12 11.16 9.67
CA ILE A 203 3.10 10.20 10.10
C ILE A 203 1.83 10.98 10.40
N ALA A 204 0.73 10.58 9.78
CA ALA A 204 -0.60 11.14 9.96
C ALA A 204 -1.60 10.02 10.30
N PRO A 205 -2.75 10.34 10.91
CA PRO A 205 -3.83 9.37 11.07
C PRO A 205 -4.19 8.72 9.73
N GLY A 206 -4.36 7.40 9.72
CA GLY A 206 -4.86 6.70 8.54
C GLY A 206 -6.33 7.02 8.29
N LEU A 207 -6.82 6.70 7.09
CA LEU A 207 -8.23 6.94 6.74
C LEU A 207 -9.18 6.18 7.68
N GLY A 208 -8.85 4.94 8.05
CA GLY A 208 -9.62 4.13 9.00
C GLY A 208 -9.73 4.81 10.35
N ILE A 209 -8.58 5.17 10.95
CA ILE A 209 -8.50 5.93 12.21
C ILE A 209 -9.33 7.23 12.12
N SER A 210 -9.27 7.93 11.00
CA SER A 210 -9.97 9.21 10.82
C SER A 210 -11.49 9.02 10.87
N VAL A 211 -12.02 7.99 10.21
CA VAL A 211 -13.46 7.68 10.26
C VAL A 211 -13.87 7.15 11.64
N ASP A 212 -13.07 6.28 12.23
CA ASP A 212 -13.34 5.74 13.56
C ASP A 212 -13.35 6.84 14.63
N ALA A 213 -12.47 7.82 14.52
CA ALA A 213 -12.47 8.98 15.40
C ALA A 213 -13.77 9.79 15.27
N LEU A 214 -14.27 10.01 14.05
CA LEU A 214 -15.55 10.70 13.84
C LEU A 214 -16.72 9.93 14.42
N GLY A 215 -16.79 8.61 14.20
CA GLY A 215 -17.88 7.77 14.70
C GLY A 215 -17.86 7.57 16.22
N SER A 216 -16.67 7.53 16.84
CA SER A 216 -16.52 7.25 18.27
C SER A 216 -16.44 8.49 19.16
N ARG A 217 -16.12 9.67 18.60
CA ARG A 217 -15.94 10.93 19.36
C ARG A 217 -17.01 11.97 19.08
N THR A 218 -18.07 11.62 18.37
CA THR A 218 -19.20 12.53 18.14
C THR A 218 -20.53 11.85 18.45
N ALA A 219 -21.54 12.64 18.82
CA ALA A 219 -22.83 12.09 19.27
C ALA A 219 -23.71 11.53 18.14
N GLN A 220 -23.51 11.99 16.89
CA GLN A 220 -24.45 11.74 15.79
C GLN A 220 -23.79 11.29 14.48
N LEU A 221 -22.46 11.30 14.36
CA LEU A 221 -21.84 10.87 13.11
C LEU A 221 -21.81 9.33 13.05
N PRO A 222 -22.31 8.72 11.96
CA PRO A 222 -22.30 7.28 11.81
C PRO A 222 -20.91 6.78 11.41
N TYR A 223 -20.65 5.49 11.64
CA TYR A 223 -19.56 4.78 10.97
C TYR A 223 -19.82 4.71 9.46
N VAL A 224 -18.75 4.88 8.67
CA VAL A 224 -18.82 4.96 7.20
C VAL A 224 -17.79 4.04 6.56
N SER A 225 -18.16 3.33 5.50
CA SER A 225 -17.22 2.58 4.68
C SER A 225 -16.36 3.51 3.82
N LEU A 226 -15.07 3.20 3.75
CA LEU A 226 -14.08 3.91 2.94
C LEU A 226 -14.10 3.42 1.50
N ASP A 227 -15.13 3.84 0.77
CA ASP A 227 -15.25 3.65 -0.67
C ASP A 227 -14.94 4.95 -1.42
N ALA A 228 -14.69 4.85 -2.73
CA ALA A 228 -14.52 6.04 -3.55
C ALA A 228 -15.81 6.89 -3.49
N PRO A 229 -15.72 8.21 -3.23
CA PRO A 229 -16.89 9.07 -3.20
C PRO A 229 -17.40 9.36 -4.62
N ASP A 230 -18.71 9.23 -4.85
CA ASP A 230 -19.35 9.54 -6.14
C ASP A 230 -19.29 11.03 -6.50
N GLN A 231 -19.20 11.89 -5.49
CA GLN A 231 -19.23 13.34 -5.62
C GLN A 231 -18.38 14.01 -4.53
N LEU A 232 -17.79 15.17 -4.86
CA LEU A 232 -17.00 15.97 -3.93
C LEU A 232 -17.87 16.60 -2.83
N ILE A 233 -19.07 17.07 -3.15
CA ILE A 233 -19.96 17.68 -2.15
C ILE A 233 -21.02 16.64 -1.76
N GLY A 234 -20.92 16.10 -0.56
CA GLY A 234 -21.91 15.17 -0.02
C GLY A 234 -23.24 15.88 0.31
N THR A 235 -24.35 15.21 0.04
CA THR A 235 -25.71 15.71 0.35
C THR A 235 -26.36 15.00 1.55
N ASN A 236 -25.64 14.05 2.16
CA ASN A 236 -26.02 13.39 3.40
C ASN A 236 -24.77 13.14 4.24
N THR A 237 -24.94 12.93 5.56
CA THR A 237 -23.85 12.82 6.53
C THR A 237 -22.80 11.76 6.13
N LYS A 238 -23.22 10.58 5.67
CA LYS A 238 -22.29 9.51 5.27
C LYS A 238 -21.42 9.95 4.08
N ASN A 239 -22.03 10.58 3.08
CA ASN A 239 -21.32 11.09 1.91
C ASN A 239 -20.43 12.29 2.26
N CYS A 240 -20.85 13.16 3.19
CA CYS A 240 -20.02 14.27 3.68
C CYS A 240 -18.75 13.77 4.38
N ILE A 241 -18.89 12.78 5.28
CA ILE A 241 -17.75 12.15 5.97
C ILE A 241 -16.83 11.48 4.95
N ARG A 242 -17.37 10.62 4.07
CA ARG A 242 -16.58 9.90 3.06
C ARG A 242 -15.82 10.86 2.16
N SER A 243 -16.50 11.87 1.62
CA SER A 243 -15.85 12.87 0.78
C SER A 243 -14.76 13.63 1.54
N GLY A 244 -15.05 14.12 2.74
CA GLY A 244 -14.09 14.86 3.57
C GLY A 244 -12.84 14.05 3.89
N VAL A 245 -12.98 12.78 4.27
CA VAL A 245 -11.83 11.92 4.58
C VAL A 245 -11.03 11.57 3.33
N MET A 246 -11.69 11.16 2.25
CA MET A 246 -11.03 10.70 1.02
C MET A 246 -10.33 11.84 0.28
N TYR A 247 -11.03 12.93 -0.03
CA TYR A 247 -10.44 14.10 -0.67
C TYR A 247 -9.51 14.87 0.27
N GLY A 248 -9.76 14.84 1.58
CA GLY A 248 -8.85 15.40 2.58
C GLY A 248 -7.49 14.70 2.58
N HIS A 249 -7.48 13.36 2.51
CA HIS A 249 -6.22 12.61 2.40
C HIS A 249 -5.51 12.85 1.08
N ALA A 250 -6.23 12.87 -0.06
CA ALA A 250 -5.63 13.21 -1.34
C ALA A 250 -5.01 14.62 -1.33
N GLY A 251 -5.72 15.61 -0.77
CA GLY A 251 -5.20 16.97 -0.61
C GLY A 251 -4.02 17.07 0.36
N MET A 252 -3.99 16.26 1.41
CA MET A 252 -2.85 16.14 2.31
C MET A 252 -1.62 15.61 1.58
N ILE A 253 -1.77 14.55 0.77
CA ILE A 253 -0.69 13.96 -0.04
C ILE A 253 -0.17 15.00 -1.05
N ASP A 254 -1.06 15.65 -1.81
CA ASP A 254 -0.69 16.71 -2.75
C ASP A 254 0.09 17.82 -2.03
N GLY A 255 -0.40 18.26 -0.87
CA GLY A 255 0.23 19.30 -0.07
C GLY A 255 1.57 18.90 0.54
N PHE A 256 1.80 17.62 0.84
CA PHE A 256 3.10 17.10 1.25
C PHE A 256 4.08 17.08 0.09
N ILE A 257 3.65 16.64 -1.10
CA ILE A 257 4.49 16.67 -2.30
C ILE A 257 4.96 18.09 -2.58
N ASP A 258 4.05 19.07 -2.60
CA ASP A 258 4.38 20.46 -2.91
C ASP A 258 5.39 21.04 -1.90
N ARG A 259 5.16 20.85 -0.60
CA ARG A 259 6.08 21.33 0.46
C ARG A 259 7.44 20.64 0.41
N MET A 260 7.48 19.36 0.08
CA MET A 260 8.73 18.62 -0.02
C MET A 260 9.54 19.02 -1.25
N GLU A 261 8.89 19.23 -2.39
CA GLU A 261 9.56 19.73 -3.60
C GLU A 261 10.09 21.16 -3.39
N GLU A 262 9.34 22.02 -2.69
CA GLU A 262 9.79 23.35 -2.28
C GLU A 262 11.02 23.26 -1.35
N HIS A 263 10.95 22.42 -0.32
CA HIS A 263 12.03 22.25 0.64
C HIS A 263 13.32 21.66 0.01
N LEU A 264 13.17 20.69 -0.88
CA LEU A 264 14.30 20.03 -1.55
C LEU A 264 14.81 20.80 -2.78
N GLY A 265 14.06 21.80 -3.25
CA GLY A 265 14.39 22.61 -4.43
C GLY A 265 14.35 21.84 -5.75
N GLN A 266 13.68 20.68 -5.80
CA GLN A 266 13.60 19.83 -6.98
C GLN A 266 12.35 18.93 -6.95
N LYS A 267 12.00 18.37 -8.11
CA LYS A 267 10.87 17.44 -8.23
C LYS A 267 11.17 16.10 -7.56
N CYS A 268 10.13 15.50 -7.00
CA CYS A 268 10.22 14.20 -6.33
C CYS A 268 9.39 13.17 -7.11
N THR A 269 9.84 11.92 -7.10
CA THR A 269 9.00 10.80 -7.49
C THR A 269 8.07 10.48 -6.32
N ALA A 270 6.76 10.66 -6.49
CA ALA A 270 5.76 10.27 -5.50
C ALA A 270 5.26 8.86 -5.80
N VAL A 271 5.32 7.98 -4.79
CA VAL A 271 4.84 6.59 -4.85
C VAL A 271 3.79 6.41 -3.76
N ILE A 272 2.70 5.70 -4.07
CA ILE A 272 1.63 5.41 -3.12
C ILE A 272 1.36 3.91 -3.05
N THR A 273 1.32 3.38 -1.84
CA THR A 273 1.07 1.97 -1.50
C THR A 273 0.10 1.87 -0.31
N GLY A 274 -0.25 0.65 0.08
CA GLY A 274 -1.15 0.38 1.19
C GLY A 274 -2.58 0.09 0.74
N GLY A 275 -3.39 -0.44 1.67
CA GLY A 275 -4.68 -1.05 1.35
C GLY A 275 -5.75 -0.09 0.81
N LEU A 276 -5.55 1.22 0.97
CA LEU A 276 -6.47 2.26 0.46
C LEU A 276 -5.85 3.11 -0.67
N ALA A 277 -4.62 2.81 -1.08
CA ALA A 277 -3.90 3.55 -2.12
C ALA A 277 -4.68 3.62 -3.42
N ALA A 278 -5.19 2.49 -3.92
CA ALA A 278 -5.95 2.43 -5.16
C ALA A 278 -7.23 3.28 -5.15
N LYS A 279 -7.79 3.54 -3.96
CA LYS A 279 -8.97 4.40 -3.80
C LYS A 279 -8.62 5.89 -3.66
N VAL A 280 -7.44 6.22 -3.15
CA VAL A 280 -7.01 7.61 -2.90
C VAL A 280 -6.19 8.18 -4.05
N ALA A 281 -5.31 7.39 -4.69
CA ALA A 281 -4.44 7.84 -5.78
C ALA A 281 -5.21 8.55 -6.93
N PRO A 282 -6.39 8.07 -7.37
CA PRO A 282 -7.15 8.76 -8.42
C PRO A 282 -7.72 10.13 -8.01
N LEU A 283 -7.75 10.42 -6.71
CA LEU A 283 -8.27 11.69 -6.16
C LEU A 283 -7.17 12.74 -5.99
N CYS A 284 -5.89 12.34 -6.06
CA CYS A 284 -4.74 13.25 -6.02
C CYS A 284 -4.63 14.04 -7.31
N ARG A 285 -4.14 15.28 -7.21
CA ARG A 285 -3.88 16.16 -8.37
C ARG A 285 -2.44 16.05 -8.85
N ARG A 286 -1.51 15.72 -7.96
CA ARG A 286 -0.11 15.51 -8.33
C ARG A 286 0.07 14.12 -8.97
N PRO A 287 0.98 13.97 -9.95
CA PRO A 287 1.34 12.66 -10.47
C PRO A 287 1.89 11.79 -9.34
N ILE A 288 1.30 10.60 -9.18
CA ILE A 288 1.70 9.63 -8.16
C ILE A 288 1.66 8.23 -8.75
N VAL A 289 2.68 7.43 -8.46
CA VAL A 289 2.78 6.05 -8.93
C VAL A 289 2.10 5.14 -7.91
N LEU A 290 1.00 4.50 -8.30
CA LEU A 290 0.37 3.45 -7.49
C LEU A 290 1.19 2.15 -7.60
N ASP A 291 1.70 1.69 -6.47
CA ASP A 291 2.50 0.46 -6.37
C ASP A 291 2.03 -0.39 -5.18
N GLU A 292 0.96 -1.16 -5.38
CA GLU A 292 0.28 -1.92 -4.32
C GLU A 292 1.14 -3.03 -3.69
N TYR A 293 2.27 -3.38 -4.31
CA TYR A 293 3.12 -4.49 -3.91
C TYR A 293 4.53 -4.05 -3.53
N LEU A 294 4.73 -2.75 -3.34
CA LEU A 294 6.01 -2.13 -3.01
C LEU A 294 6.71 -2.85 -1.84
N LEU A 295 5.96 -3.13 -0.77
CA LEU A 295 6.51 -3.79 0.42
C LEU A 295 7.03 -5.20 0.10
N PHE A 296 6.30 -5.99 -0.69
CA PHE A 296 6.76 -7.33 -1.07
C PHE A 296 7.99 -7.29 -1.97
N ASP A 297 8.07 -6.31 -2.88
CA ASP A 297 9.27 -6.11 -3.70
C ASP A 297 10.48 -5.76 -2.82
N GLY A 298 10.27 -4.96 -1.76
CA GLY A 298 11.29 -4.66 -0.76
C GLY A 298 11.76 -5.89 0.01
N LEU A 299 10.84 -6.72 0.49
CA LEU A 299 11.18 -7.95 1.22
C LEU A 299 11.98 -8.92 0.34
N ARG A 300 11.61 -9.05 -0.93
CA ARG A 300 12.35 -9.86 -1.90
C ARG A 300 13.75 -9.31 -2.14
N ALA A 301 13.88 -8.01 -2.35
CA ALA A 301 15.17 -7.37 -2.57
C ALA A 301 16.10 -7.55 -1.36
N LEU A 302 15.56 -7.39 -0.15
CA LEU A 302 16.30 -7.63 1.09
C LEU A 302 16.72 -9.10 1.23
N TYR A 303 15.83 -10.03 0.92
CA TYR A 303 16.15 -11.46 0.96
C TYR A 303 17.24 -11.84 -0.03
N ALA A 304 17.11 -11.43 -1.28
CA ALA A 304 18.12 -11.70 -2.31
C ALA A 304 19.51 -11.22 -1.89
N LYS A 305 19.59 -10.10 -1.17
CA LYS A 305 20.84 -9.51 -0.68
C LYS A 305 21.41 -10.18 0.58
N ASN A 306 20.58 -10.86 1.37
CA ASN A 306 20.94 -11.34 2.70
C ASN A 306 20.77 -12.86 2.92
N LYS A 307 20.29 -13.62 1.92
CA LYS A 307 19.97 -15.05 2.06
C LYS A 307 21.13 -15.94 2.53
N ASP A 308 22.37 -15.56 2.21
CA ASP A 308 23.58 -16.30 2.57
C ASP A 308 24.15 -15.91 3.95
N ARG A 309 23.52 -14.97 4.65
CA ARG A 309 23.93 -14.58 6.00
C ARG A 309 23.39 -15.57 7.04
N PRO A 310 24.14 -15.83 8.13
CA PRO A 310 23.65 -16.62 9.25
C PRO A 310 22.36 -16.01 9.81
N ARG A 311 21.35 -16.84 10.05
CA ARG A 311 20.14 -16.44 10.80
C ARG A 311 20.48 -16.53 12.28
N GLY A 312 20.37 -15.40 12.98
CA GLY A 312 20.49 -15.33 14.44
C GLY A 312 19.30 -15.95 15.15
#